data_AF-A0A6V7WBM1-F1
#
_entry.id   AF-A0A6V7WBM1-F1
#
_cell.length_a   1.000
_cell.length_b   1.000
_cell.length_c   1.000
_cell.angle_alpha   90.00
_cell.angle_beta   90.00
_cell.angle_gamma   90.00
#
_symmetry.space_group_name_H-M   'P 1'
#
loop_
_entity.id
_entity.type
_entity.pdbx_description
1 polymer ?
#
loop_
_entity_poly.entity_id
_entity_poly.type
_entity_poly.pdbx_seq_one_letter_code
_entity_poly.pdbx_strand_id
1 'polypeptide(L)'
;MFFTKNVLKIGSLKKRVVLDVERKQLRMILSNLPTIIKIYVRDIYNFKIVLEKVKTCDTISVIKHMIEMTRGIPVDQQRLVYKGQLLEDERTIAYYNICNNSIIDSVMRMVC
;
A
#
# COMPACT_ATOMS: atom_id res chain seq x y z
N MET A 1 28.06 45.24 -19.33
CA MET A 1 28.38 43.93 -18.73
C MET A 1 27.67 43.85 -17.39
N PHE A 2 26.87 42.80 -17.14
CA PHE A 2 26.07 42.53 -15.92
C PHE A 2 24.89 43.52 -15.72
N PHE A 3 23.61 43.14 -15.76
CA PHE A 3 22.91 42.16 -14.94
C PHE A 3 21.60 41.70 -15.65
N THR A 4 21.59 40.50 -16.23
CA THR A 4 20.36 39.80 -16.63
C THR A 4 20.40 38.33 -16.21
N LYS A 5 20.78 38.05 -14.95
CA LYS A 5 20.84 36.68 -14.41
C LYS A 5 19.84 36.37 -13.29
N ASN A 6 18.96 37.30 -12.90
CA ASN A 6 18.05 37.10 -11.76
C ASN A 6 16.59 36.77 -12.13
N VAL A 7 16.20 36.79 -13.40
CA VAL A 7 14.81 36.42 -13.80
C VAL A 7 14.68 34.92 -14.12
N LEU A 8 15.76 34.24 -14.50
CA LEU A 8 15.73 32.84 -14.93
C LEU A 8 15.80 31.81 -13.79
N LYS A 9 16.24 32.19 -12.58
CA LYS A 9 16.41 31.25 -11.46
C LYS A 9 15.09 30.96 -10.71
N ILE A 10 14.15 31.90 -10.75
CA ILE A 10 12.83 31.79 -10.08
C ILE A 10 11.87 30.87 -10.86
N GLY A 11 12.01 30.81 -12.19
CA GLY A 11 11.24 29.92 -13.06
C GLY A 11 11.64 28.45 -12.98
N SER A 12 12.91 28.15 -12.67
CA SER A 12 13.40 26.77 -12.56
C SER A 12 12.94 26.08 -11.28
N LEU A 13 12.87 26.79 -10.15
CA LEU A 13 12.37 26.24 -8.88
C LEU A 13 10.85 26.05 -8.89
N LYS A 14 10.07 27.01 -9.41
CA LYS A 14 8.62 26.86 -9.55
C LYS A 14 8.25 25.72 -10.50
N LYS A 15 8.93 25.58 -11.65
CA LYS A 15 8.69 24.44 -12.57
C LYS A 15 9.08 23.10 -11.94
N ARG A 16 10.17 23.03 -11.18
CA ARG A 16 10.61 21.79 -10.51
C ARG A 16 9.61 21.36 -9.43
N VAL A 17 9.14 22.29 -8.61
CA VAL A 17 8.10 22.02 -7.59
C VAL A 17 6.77 21.62 -8.23
N VAL A 18 6.32 22.30 -9.29
CA VAL A 18 5.08 21.94 -10.00
C VAL A 18 5.19 20.55 -10.63
N LEU A 19 6.32 20.22 -11.27
CA LEU A 19 6.56 18.89 -11.83
C LEU A 19 6.63 17.82 -10.73
N ASP A 20 7.20 18.12 -9.55
CA ASP A 20 7.24 17.20 -8.42
C ASP A 20 5.84 16.98 -7.81
N VAL A 21 5.00 18.01 -7.76
CA VAL A 21 3.59 17.93 -7.33
C VAL A 21 2.76 17.14 -8.33
N GLU A 22 2.83 17.46 -9.63
CA GLU A 22 2.14 16.73 -10.70
C GLU A 22 2.60 15.27 -10.79
N ARG A 23 3.89 14.99 -10.62
CA ARG A 23 4.42 13.60 -10.54
C ARG A 23 3.91 12.86 -9.31
N LYS A 24 3.78 13.52 -8.17
CA LYS A 24 3.22 12.93 -6.94
C LYS A 24 1.73 12.63 -7.10
N GLN A 25 0.99 13.50 -7.78
CA GLN A 25 -0.41 13.33 -8.12
C GLN A 25 -0.61 12.20 -9.15
N LEU A 26 0.21 12.15 -10.20
CA LEU A 26 0.22 11.07 -11.18
C LEU A 26 0.57 9.73 -10.57
N ARG A 27 1.54 9.67 -9.65
CA ARG A 27 1.88 8.42 -8.94
C ARG A 27 0.70 7.91 -8.11
N MET A 28 -0.06 8.80 -7.48
CA MET A 28 -1.27 8.49 -6.72
C MET A 28 -2.42 8.00 -7.63
N ILE A 29 -2.58 8.61 -8.79
CA ILE A 29 -3.59 8.21 -9.80
C ILE A 29 -3.20 6.84 -10.41
N LEU A 30 -1.92 6.65 -10.76
CA LEU A 30 -1.41 5.41 -11.33
C LEU A 30 -1.44 4.25 -10.32
N SER A 31 -1.28 4.50 -9.02
CA SER A 31 -1.45 3.46 -7.99
C SER A 31 -2.91 3.04 -7.80
N ASN A 32 -3.87 3.88 -8.20
CA ASN A 32 -5.30 3.61 -8.14
C ASN A 32 -5.85 2.95 -9.41
N LEU A 33 -5.03 2.73 -10.44
CA LEU A 33 -5.44 1.84 -11.52
C LEU A 33 -5.65 0.43 -10.94
N PRO A 34 -6.75 -0.26 -11.31
CA PRO A 34 -7.03 -1.61 -10.81
C PRO A 34 -5.98 -2.57 -11.35
N THR A 35 -4.92 -2.73 -10.57
CA THR A 35 -3.83 -3.65 -10.84
C THR A 35 -4.00 -4.84 -9.94
N ILE A 36 -3.95 -6.04 -10.54
CA ILE A 36 -3.93 -7.29 -9.80
C ILE A 36 -2.50 -7.50 -9.33
N ILE A 37 -2.31 -7.62 -8.03
CA ILE A 37 -1.03 -7.83 -7.38
C ILE A 37 -1.04 -9.13 -6.58
N LYS A 38 0.14 -9.69 -6.38
CA LYS A 38 0.40 -10.80 -5.49
C LYS A 38 0.94 -10.25 -4.17
N ILE A 39 0.38 -10.68 -3.05
CA ILE A 39 0.90 -10.33 -1.71
C ILE A 39 1.07 -11.57 -0.85
N TYR A 40 1.89 -11.44 0.18
CA TYR A 40 2.15 -12.50 1.14
C TYR A 40 1.68 -12.08 2.52
N VAL A 41 1.03 -12.99 3.23
CA VAL A 41 0.68 -12.81 4.64
C VAL A 41 1.50 -13.80 5.44
N ARG A 42 2.28 -13.30 6.41
CA ARG A 42 3.09 -14.11 7.31
C ARG A 42 2.37 -14.22 8.64
N ASP A 43 2.21 -15.43 9.16
CA ASP A 43 1.67 -15.62 10.51
C ASP A 43 2.77 -15.55 11.60
N ILE A 44 2.35 -15.68 12.86
CA ILE A 44 3.24 -15.74 14.03
C ILE A 44 4.20 -16.95 14.02
N TYR A 45 3.92 -17.96 13.21
CA TYR A 45 4.76 -19.15 13.02
C TYR A 45 5.68 -19.04 11.81
N ASN A 46 5.80 -17.85 11.20
CA ASN A 46 6.53 -17.58 9.97
C ASN A 46 6.02 -18.34 8.72
N PHE A 47 4.85 -18.94 8.78
CA PHE A 47 4.20 -19.53 7.62
C PHE A 47 3.71 -18.42 6.69
N LYS A 48 3.96 -18.59 5.38
CA LYS A 48 3.57 -17.63 4.34
C LYS A 48 2.33 -18.10 3.60
N ILE A 49 1.25 -17.34 3.73
CA ILE A 49 0.03 -17.45 2.93
C ILE A 49 0.20 -16.58 1.67
N VAL A 50 -0.20 -17.10 0.53
CA VAL A 50 -0.06 -16.43 -0.76
C VAL A 50 -1.44 -15.96 -1.23
N LEU A 51 -1.59 -14.67 -1.52
CA LEU A 51 -2.79 -14.09 -2.10
C LEU A 51 -2.45 -13.54 -3.49
N GLU A 52 -2.90 -14.22 -4.56
CA GLU A 52 -2.47 -13.92 -5.94
C GLU A 52 -3.38 -12.95 -6.70
N LYS A 53 -4.64 -12.83 -6.29
CA LYS A 53 -5.67 -12.05 -7.01
C LYS A 53 -6.16 -10.88 -6.18
N VAL A 54 -5.23 -10.07 -5.69
CA VAL A 54 -5.54 -8.93 -4.84
C VAL A 54 -5.52 -7.65 -5.67
N LYS A 55 -6.55 -6.80 -5.55
CA LYS A 55 -6.57 -5.50 -6.24
C LYS A 55 -6.05 -4.42 -5.31
N THR A 56 -5.36 -3.43 -5.86
CA THR A 56 -4.88 -2.26 -5.10
C THR A 56 -6.01 -1.42 -4.49
N CYS A 57 -7.20 -1.47 -5.08
CA CYS A 57 -8.40 -0.81 -4.58
C CYS A 57 -9.18 -1.64 -3.54
N ASP A 58 -8.79 -2.90 -3.29
CA ASP A 58 -9.45 -3.72 -2.27
C ASP A 58 -9.14 -3.13 -0.89
N THR A 59 -10.15 -3.18 -0.02
CA THR A 59 -10.04 -2.78 1.38
C THR A 59 -9.39 -3.88 2.21
N ILE A 60 -8.83 -3.53 3.36
CA ILE A 60 -8.26 -4.50 4.30
C ILE A 60 -9.31 -5.52 4.77
N SER A 61 -10.58 -5.12 4.91
CA SER A 61 -11.68 -6.04 5.21
C SER A 61 -11.79 -7.19 4.20
N VAL A 62 -11.67 -6.88 2.90
CA VAL A 62 -11.69 -7.88 1.82
C VAL A 62 -10.50 -8.84 1.95
N ILE A 63 -9.31 -8.32 2.30
CA ILE A 63 -8.11 -9.15 2.51
C ILE A 63 -8.27 -10.09 3.69
N LYS A 64 -8.84 -9.63 4.80
CA LYS A 64 -9.12 -10.50 5.95
C LYS A 64 -10.08 -11.63 5.60
N HIS A 65 -11.13 -11.35 4.82
CA HIS A 65 -12.02 -12.41 4.32
C HIS A 65 -11.31 -13.38 3.37
N MET A 66 -10.41 -12.92 2.51
CA MET A 66 -9.61 -13.83 1.67
C MET A 66 -8.74 -14.77 2.53
N ILE A 67 -8.16 -14.25 3.62
CA ILE A 67 -7.38 -15.05 4.56
C ILE A 67 -8.29 -16.04 5.31
N GLU A 68 -9.47 -15.61 5.75
CA GLU A 68 -10.47 -16.47 6.40
C GLU A 68 -10.85 -17.64 5.50
N MET A 69 -11.12 -17.38 4.22
CA MET A 69 -11.41 -18.44 3.24
C MET A 69 -10.24 -19.39 2.99
N THR A 70 -9.00 -18.92 3.18
CA THR A 70 -7.80 -19.73 2.92
C THR A 70 -7.32 -20.51 4.15
N ARG A 71 -7.58 -20.00 5.36
CA ARG A 71 -7.04 -20.52 6.63
C ARG A 71 -8.11 -20.96 7.63
N GLY A 72 -9.36 -20.55 7.45
CA GLY A 72 -10.44 -20.76 8.41
C GLY A 72 -10.40 -19.85 9.65
N ILE A 73 -9.61 -18.76 9.62
CA ILE A 73 -9.44 -17.87 10.78
C ILE A 73 -10.48 -16.74 10.71
N PRO A 74 -11.36 -16.59 11.72
CA PRO A 74 -12.36 -15.53 11.75
C PRO A 74 -11.76 -14.13 11.59
N VAL A 75 -12.41 -13.27 10.81
CA VAL A 75 -11.94 -11.90 10.46
C VAL A 75 -11.66 -11.02 11.68
N ASP A 76 -12.48 -11.14 12.72
CA ASP A 76 -12.38 -10.41 13.99
C ASP A 76 -11.13 -10.77 14.80
N GLN A 77 -10.60 -11.99 14.61
CA GLN A 77 -9.36 -12.45 15.23
C GLN A 77 -8.11 -12.04 14.44
N GLN A 78 -8.28 -11.51 13.22
CA GLN A 78 -7.16 -11.14 12.36
C GLN A 78 -6.67 -9.72 12.64
N ARG A 79 -5.38 -9.60 12.99
CA ARG A 79 -4.69 -8.31 13.11
C ARG A 79 -3.55 -8.27 12.12
N LEU A 80 -3.75 -7.50 11.04
CA LEU A 80 -2.77 -7.34 9.98
C LEU A 80 -1.89 -6.11 10.26
N VAL A 81 -0.58 -6.28 10.14
CA VAL A 81 0.43 -5.26 10.39
C VAL A 81 1.35 -5.15 9.18
N TYR A 82 1.61 -3.92 8.74
CA TYR A 82 2.55 -3.65 7.65
C TYR A 82 3.46 -2.50 8.03
N LYS A 83 4.79 -2.71 7.91
CA LYS A 83 5.82 -1.70 8.28
C LYS A 83 5.61 -1.10 9.69
N GLY A 84 5.16 -1.93 10.63
CA GLY A 84 4.89 -1.52 12.02
C GLY A 84 3.57 -0.78 12.24
N GLN A 85 2.74 -0.60 11.20
CA GLN A 85 1.42 0.01 11.31
C GLN A 85 0.33 -1.07 11.28
N LEU A 86 -0.61 -1.00 12.23
CA LEU A 86 -1.83 -1.81 12.22
C LEU A 86 -2.75 -1.33 11.09
N LEU A 87 -3.25 -2.28 10.30
CA LEU A 87 -4.11 -1.99 9.16
C LEU A 87 -5.57 -1.84 9.60
N GLU A 88 -6.23 -0.80 9.08
CA GLU A 88 -7.63 -0.47 9.32
C GLU A 88 -8.53 -1.06 8.22
N ASP A 89 -9.69 -1.60 8.60
CA ASP A 89 -10.58 -2.33 7.69
C ASP A 89 -11.15 -1.48 6.55
N GLU A 90 -11.35 -0.19 6.78
CA GLU A 90 -11.91 0.77 5.81
C GLU A 90 -10.86 1.31 4.82
N ARG A 91 -9.57 1.04 5.03
CA ARG A 91 -8.50 1.55 4.18
C ARG A 91 -8.18 0.56 3.06
N THR A 92 -7.69 1.08 1.95
CA THR A 92 -7.30 0.25 0.79
C THR A 92 -5.84 -0.16 0.85
N ILE A 93 -5.48 -1.17 0.07
CA ILE A 93 -4.08 -1.58 -0.13
C ILE A 93 -3.22 -0.43 -0.67
N ALA A 94 -3.76 0.32 -1.62
CA ALA A 94 -3.09 1.49 -2.19
C ALA A 94 -2.78 2.56 -1.12
N TYR A 95 -3.67 2.76 -0.15
CA TYR A 95 -3.46 3.72 0.95
C TYR A 95 -2.19 3.41 1.75
N TYR A 96 -1.92 2.13 2.02
CA TYR A 96 -0.73 1.68 2.74
C TYR A 96 0.51 1.53 1.85
N ASN A 97 0.43 1.88 0.56
CA ASN A 97 1.48 1.64 -0.43
C ASN A 97 1.96 0.18 -0.44
N ILE A 98 1.02 -0.77 -0.28
CA ILE A 98 1.31 -2.20 -0.39
C ILE A 98 1.41 -2.51 -1.88
N CYS A 99 2.59 -2.93 -2.31
CA CYS A 99 2.89 -3.24 -3.72
C CYS A 99 2.94 -4.76 -3.95
N ASN A 100 3.05 -5.14 -5.21
CA ASN A 100 3.31 -6.52 -5.61
C ASN A 100 4.49 -7.12 -4.83
N ASN A 101 4.33 -8.37 -4.41
CA ASN A 101 5.23 -9.14 -3.56
C ASN A 101 5.48 -8.60 -2.14
N SER A 102 4.67 -7.66 -1.65
CA SER A 102 4.77 -7.20 -0.26
C SER A 102 4.42 -8.30 0.74
N ILE A 103 5.04 -8.25 1.92
CA ILE A 103 4.75 -9.15 3.04
C ILE A 103 4.03 -8.34 4.13
N ILE A 104 2.87 -8.84 4.56
CA ILE A 104 2.07 -8.33 5.67
C ILE A 104 2.21 -9.33 6.81
N ASP A 105 2.52 -8.86 8.01
CA ASP A 105 2.59 -9.72 9.20
C ASP A 105 1.20 -9.81 9.84
N SER A 106 0.81 -11.00 10.29
CA SER A 106 -0.46 -11.27 10.97
C SER A 106 -0.18 -11.67 12.42
N VAL A 107 -0.71 -10.90 13.37
CA VAL A 107 -0.58 -11.15 14.81
C VAL A 107 -1.90 -11.69 15.36
N MET A 108 -2.18 -12.96 15.04
CA MET A 108 -3.37 -13.69 15.50
C MET A 108 -3.09 -14.43 16.82
N ARG A 109 -4.15 -14.74 17.57
CA ARG A 109 -4.17 -15.82 18.57
C ARG A 109 -4.96 -16.98 17.96
N MET A 110 -4.36 -18.17 17.88
CA MET A 110 -5.14 -19.36 17.56
C MET A 110 -5.97 -19.75 18.78
N VAL A 111 -7.27 -19.92 18.58
CA VAL A 111 -8.09 -20.81 19.41
C VAL A 111 -8.31 -22.04 18.53
N CYS A 112 -7.61 -23.12 18.87
CA CYS A 112 -7.78 -24.43 18.23
C CYS A 112 -9.16 -25.00 18.52
#